data_AF-A0A954I3E5-F1
#
_entry.id   AF-A0A954I3E5-F1
#
_cell.length_a   1.000
_cell.length_b   1.000
_cell.length_c   1.000
_cell.angle_alpha   90.00
_cell.angle_beta   90.00
_cell.angle_gamma   90.00
#
_symmetry.space_group_name_H-M   'P 1'
#
loop_
_entity.id
_entity.type
_entity.pdbx_description
1 polymer ?
#
loop_
_entity_poly.entity_id
_entity_poly.type
_entity_poly.pdbx_seq_one_letter_code
_entity_poly.pdbx_strand_id
1 'polypeptide(L)'
;MLCFNQVSFVQRCRQVATPLTIMAAASMALTTASVFAADAPGYNDEIRPILADMCFTCHGPDSAARKADLRIDQRDAAIAAGTIVPGKPDESELINRIMTDDAELVMPPLETKKKLTEQQKQLLRQWIEQGAEYQRHWSFIPPQKSDPPQVVNTAWPKNEIDRFILSRLEAKQLSPAAPADARTLFRRMHLDITGLPPEPDQISAFEADYNSRGDAALSDWIDRLMDSPAWGEHRARYWMDAARYGDTHGLHFD
;
A
#
# COMPACT_ATOMS: atom_id res chain seq x y z
N MET A 1 -46.43 44.43 -28.60
CA MET A 1 -46.69 45.09 -29.90
C MET A 1 -47.40 46.40 -29.58
N LEU A 2 -46.87 47.60 -29.81
CA LEU A 2 -46.07 48.08 -30.94
C LEU A 2 -44.97 49.04 -30.45
N CYS A 3 -43.75 48.88 -30.97
CA CYS A 3 -42.65 49.81 -30.80
C CYS A 3 -42.84 51.04 -31.69
N PHE A 4 -42.50 52.21 -31.13
CA PHE A 4 -42.41 53.49 -31.80
C PHE A 4 -40.95 53.97 -31.76
N ASN A 5 -40.52 54.51 -32.91
CA ASN A 5 -39.69 55.71 -33.10
C ASN A 5 -38.22 55.73 -32.61
N GLN A 6 -37.27 55.97 -33.54
CA GLN A 6 -36.84 57.30 -34.08
C GLN A 6 -36.04 58.08 -33.03
N VAL A 7 -34.96 58.81 -33.31
CA VAL A 7 -34.33 59.27 -34.55
C VAL A 7 -32.89 59.69 -34.21
N SER A 8 -32.10 59.80 -35.27
CA SER A 8 -30.79 60.42 -35.48
C SER A 8 -30.39 61.61 -34.57
N PHE A 9 -29.08 61.89 -34.51
CA PHE A 9 -28.40 63.14 -34.90
C PHE A 9 -27.06 63.37 -34.14
N VAL A 10 -25.98 63.56 -34.92
CA VAL A 10 -24.79 64.43 -34.76
C VAL A 10 -23.60 64.12 -33.83
N GLN A 11 -22.43 64.31 -34.46
CA GLN A 11 -21.33 65.25 -34.13
C GLN A 11 -19.97 64.69 -33.66
N ARG A 12 -18.97 65.14 -34.42
CA ARG A 12 -17.50 65.03 -34.30
C ARG A 12 -16.94 65.47 -32.93
N CYS A 13 -15.83 64.84 -32.51
CA CYS A 13 -14.57 65.48 -32.05
C CYS A 13 -13.54 64.37 -31.69
N ARG A 14 -12.42 64.20 -32.42
CA ARG A 14 -11.07 64.80 -32.26
C ARG A 14 -10.27 64.37 -31.00
N GLN A 15 -9.14 63.68 -31.27
CA GLN A 15 -7.84 63.64 -30.56
C GLN A 15 -7.86 63.00 -29.14
N VAL A 16 -6.81 62.39 -28.57
CA VAL A 16 -5.35 62.58 -28.60
C VAL A 16 -4.71 61.23 -28.22
N ALA A 17 -3.55 60.89 -28.80
CA ALA A 17 -2.73 59.75 -28.40
C ALA A 17 -1.85 60.10 -27.18
N THR A 18 -1.81 59.24 -26.17
CA THR A 18 -0.85 59.28 -25.05
C THR A 18 -0.22 57.90 -24.86
N PRO A 19 1.11 57.79 -24.66
CA PRO A 19 1.77 56.52 -24.43
C PRO A 19 1.65 56.14 -22.94
N LEU A 20 1.09 54.96 -22.66
CA LEU A 20 1.01 54.43 -21.31
C LEU A 20 2.29 53.63 -21.01
N THR A 21 3.10 54.16 -20.09
CA THR A 21 4.31 53.55 -19.56
C THR A 21 3.93 52.31 -18.74
N ILE A 22 4.36 51.11 -19.18
CA ILE A 22 4.16 49.86 -18.44
C ILE A 22 5.25 49.76 -17.37
N MET A 23 4.87 49.96 -16.10
CA MET A 23 5.71 49.65 -14.94
C MET A 23 5.62 48.14 -14.67
N ALA A 24 6.68 47.40 -14.97
CA ALA A 24 6.77 45.97 -14.66
C ALA A 24 7.06 45.77 -13.16
N ALA A 25 6.04 45.41 -12.38
CA ALA A 25 6.21 44.93 -11.02
C ALA A 25 6.55 43.43 -11.05
N ALA A 26 7.84 43.11 -10.92
CA ALA A 26 8.29 41.74 -10.74
C ALA A 26 7.89 41.24 -9.33
N SER A 27 6.73 40.60 -9.22
CA SER A 27 6.34 39.85 -8.04
C SER A 27 7.13 38.54 -8.00
N MET A 28 8.21 38.53 -7.21
CA MET A 28 9.00 37.35 -6.91
C MET A 28 8.17 36.46 -5.98
N ALA A 29 7.40 35.54 -6.55
CA ALA A 29 6.63 34.55 -5.80
C ALA A 29 7.60 33.60 -5.10
N LEU A 30 7.72 33.74 -3.79
CA LEU A 30 8.42 32.80 -2.92
C LEU A 30 7.62 31.50 -2.90
N THR A 31 8.01 30.52 -3.72
CA THR A 31 7.51 29.15 -3.65
C THR A 31 8.05 28.52 -2.38
N THR A 32 7.24 28.50 -1.32
CA THR A 32 7.48 27.62 -0.17
C THR A 32 7.32 26.19 -0.64
N ALA A 33 8.44 25.52 -0.93
CA ALA A 33 8.45 24.08 -1.06
C ALA A 33 8.07 23.49 0.30
N SER A 34 6.86 22.95 0.42
CA SER A 34 6.53 22.05 1.53
C SER A 34 7.48 20.87 1.44
N VAL A 35 8.48 20.86 2.32
CA VAL A 35 9.23 19.66 2.64
C VAL A 35 8.21 18.74 3.30
N PHE A 36 7.72 17.75 2.56
CA PHE A 36 7.06 16.62 3.19
C PHE A 36 8.09 16.01 4.14
N ALA A 37 7.87 16.16 5.44
CA ALA A 37 8.52 15.30 6.41
C ALA A 37 8.18 13.88 5.97
N ALA A 38 9.20 13.11 5.58
CA ALA A 38 8.99 11.69 5.31
C ALA A 38 8.39 11.10 6.58
N ASP A 39 7.27 10.41 6.45
CA ASP A 39 6.64 9.72 7.58
C ASP A 39 7.69 8.86 8.27
N ALA A 40 7.62 8.83 9.61
CA ALA A 40 8.49 8.00 10.43
C ALA A 40 8.46 6.55 9.93
N PRO A 41 9.61 5.89 9.73
CA PRO A 41 9.60 4.52 9.28
C PRO A 41 8.85 3.65 10.28
N GLY A 42 7.85 2.91 9.79
CA GLY A 42 6.97 2.11 10.62
C GLY A 42 7.74 0.98 11.28
N TYR A 43 7.69 0.88 12.62
CA TYR A 43 8.47 -0.15 13.33
C TYR A 43 8.11 -1.56 12.84
N ASN A 44 6.82 -1.92 12.76
CA ASN A 44 6.43 -3.26 12.34
C ASN A 44 6.65 -3.55 10.85
N ASP A 45 6.55 -2.55 9.99
CA ASP A 45 6.55 -2.72 8.54
C ASP A 45 7.95 -2.62 7.93
N GLU A 46 8.80 -1.75 8.49
CA GLU A 46 10.12 -1.43 7.93
C GLU A 46 11.26 -1.84 8.86
N ILE A 47 11.18 -1.53 10.15
CA ILE A 47 12.32 -1.71 11.08
C ILE A 47 12.45 -3.13 11.60
N ARG A 48 11.36 -3.70 12.12
CA ARG A 48 11.33 -5.02 12.74
C ARG A 48 11.74 -6.12 11.76
N PRO A 49 11.33 -6.11 10.47
CA PRO A 49 11.83 -7.10 9.50
C PRO A 49 13.35 -7.03 9.33
N ILE A 50 13.93 -5.82 9.30
CA ILE A 50 15.39 -5.62 9.23
C ILE A 50 16.06 -6.21 10.47
N LEU A 51 15.59 -5.85 11.67
CA LEU A 51 16.17 -6.35 12.93
C LEU A 51 16.01 -7.87 13.07
N ALA A 52 14.88 -8.42 12.63
CA ALA A 52 14.61 -9.86 12.67
C ALA A 52 15.55 -10.64 11.76
N ASP A 53 15.78 -10.16 10.54
CA ASP A 53 16.65 -10.83 9.59
C ASP A 53 18.13 -10.63 9.93
N MET A 54 18.53 -9.42 10.33
CA MET A 54 19.94 -9.03 10.45
C MET A 54 20.50 -9.17 11.88
N CYS A 55 19.67 -9.14 12.93
CA CYS A 55 20.15 -8.99 14.31
C CYS A 55 19.65 -10.08 15.27
N PHE A 56 18.37 -10.49 15.22
CA PHE A 56 17.76 -11.30 16.29
C PHE A 56 18.33 -12.71 16.43
N THR A 57 18.96 -13.27 15.39
CA THR A 57 19.63 -14.58 15.51
C THR A 57 20.74 -14.58 16.56
N CYS A 58 21.50 -13.48 16.66
CA CYS A 58 22.62 -13.36 17.61
C CYS A 58 22.32 -12.44 18.79
N HIS A 59 21.35 -11.52 18.67
CA HIS A 59 21.04 -10.52 19.70
C HIS A 59 19.56 -10.49 20.07
N GLY A 60 18.88 -11.64 19.95
CA GLY A 60 17.44 -11.78 20.19
C GLY A 60 17.10 -12.72 21.35
N PRO A 61 15.89 -13.33 21.33
CA PRO A 61 15.34 -14.04 22.49
C PRO A 61 16.04 -15.37 22.79
N ASP A 62 16.69 -16.02 21.82
CA ASP A 62 17.39 -17.29 22.04
C ASP A 62 18.67 -17.06 22.85
N SER A 63 18.67 -17.47 24.13
CA SER A 63 19.83 -17.33 25.01
C SER A 63 21.02 -18.20 24.61
N ALA A 64 20.81 -19.32 23.91
CA ALA A 64 21.89 -20.23 23.52
C ALA A 64 22.74 -19.64 22.37
N ALA A 65 22.10 -18.89 21.47
CA ALA A 65 22.77 -18.20 20.36
C ALA A 65 23.20 -16.76 20.70
N ARG A 66 22.80 -16.23 21.87
CA ARG A 66 22.94 -14.81 22.20
C ARG A 66 24.39 -14.39 22.43
N LYS A 67 24.87 -13.47 21.62
CA LYS A 67 26.16 -12.79 21.77
C LYS A 67 26.00 -11.55 22.64
N ALA A 68 27.01 -11.30 23.48
CA ALA A 68 27.10 -10.15 24.39
C ALA A 68 25.91 -10.00 25.37
N ASP A 69 25.14 -11.07 25.59
CA ASP A 69 23.86 -11.07 26.32
C ASP A 69 22.89 -9.94 25.90
N LEU A 70 23.03 -9.46 24.66
CA LEU A 70 22.30 -8.31 24.16
C LEU A 70 20.91 -8.72 23.65
N ARG A 71 19.88 -8.00 24.11
CA ARG A 71 18.48 -8.16 23.70
C ARG A 71 17.99 -6.98 22.87
N ILE A 72 18.37 -6.94 21.60
CA ILE A 72 17.96 -5.86 20.68
C ILE A 72 16.47 -5.94 20.30
N ASP A 73 15.85 -7.10 20.53
CA ASP A 73 14.40 -7.31 20.39
C ASP A 73 13.58 -6.65 21.52
N GLN A 74 14.23 -6.23 22.61
CA GLN A 74 13.61 -5.57 23.74
C GLN A 74 14.12 -4.13 23.87
N ARG A 75 13.21 -3.15 23.71
CA ARG A 75 13.55 -1.72 23.73
C ARG A 75 14.37 -1.33 24.96
N ASP A 76 13.87 -1.64 26.14
CA ASP A 76 14.50 -1.21 27.40
C ASP A 76 15.90 -1.83 27.57
N ALA A 77 16.10 -3.07 27.14
CA ALA A 77 17.40 -3.73 27.19
C ALA A 77 18.38 -3.14 26.16
N ALA A 78 17.92 -2.86 24.93
CA ALA A 78 18.73 -2.22 23.90
C ALA A 78 19.18 -0.79 24.30
N ILE A 79 18.30 -0.06 25.00
CA ILE A 79 18.60 1.27 25.54
C ILE A 79 19.57 1.17 26.72
N ALA A 80 19.30 0.28 27.68
CA ALA A 80 20.17 0.09 28.84
C ALA A 80 21.61 -0.33 28.45
N ALA A 81 21.73 -1.10 27.37
CA ALA A 81 23.02 -1.51 26.82
C ALA A 81 23.73 -0.43 25.97
N GLY A 82 23.12 0.74 25.76
CA GLY A 82 23.66 1.78 24.88
C GLY A 82 23.69 1.39 23.39
N THR A 83 23.05 0.28 23.03
CA THR A 83 22.94 -0.17 21.63
C THR A 83 22.07 0.79 20.84
N ILE A 84 21.00 1.29 21.47
CA ILE A 84 20.10 2.28 20.89
C ILE A 84 20.01 3.45 21.86
N VAL A 85 20.35 4.65 21.40
CA VAL A 85 20.17 5.90 22.14
C VAL A 85 19.10 6.72 21.42
N PRO A 86 17.84 6.73 21.92
CA PRO A 86 16.74 7.45 21.29
C PRO A 86 17.07 8.91 21.00
N GLY A 87 16.82 9.35 19.77
CA GLY A 87 17.09 10.70 19.30
C GLY A 87 18.54 10.98 18.92
N LYS A 88 19.44 10.00 19.12
CA LYS A 88 20.88 10.20 18.95
C LYS A 88 21.53 9.04 18.18
N PRO A 89 21.34 9.00 16.86
CA PRO A 89 21.89 7.93 16.03
C PRO A 89 23.42 7.82 16.15
N ASP A 90 24.13 8.95 16.22
CA ASP A 90 25.60 8.96 16.27
C ASP A 90 26.16 8.53 17.63
N GLU A 91 25.34 8.51 18.70
CA GLU A 91 25.69 7.94 20.01
C GLU A 91 25.25 6.47 20.14
N SER A 92 24.56 5.91 19.14
CA SER A 92 24.01 4.56 19.19
C SER A 92 24.96 3.52 18.61
N GLU A 93 25.36 2.54 19.42
CA GLU A 93 26.29 1.49 18.97
C GLU A 93 25.74 0.68 17.79
N LEU A 94 24.42 0.52 17.68
CA LEU A 94 23.77 -0.09 16.50
C LEU A 94 24.23 0.59 15.21
N ILE A 95 24.22 1.92 15.16
CA ILE A 95 24.60 2.69 13.96
C ILE A 95 26.10 2.55 13.69
N ASN A 96 26.93 2.65 14.73
CA ASN A 96 28.38 2.45 14.59
C ASN A 96 28.72 1.09 13.97
N ARG A 97 28.03 0.03 14.42
CA ARG A 97 28.25 -1.35 13.96
C ARG A 97 27.82 -1.60 12.53
N ILE A 98 26.77 -0.94 12.04
CA ILE A 98 26.29 -1.13 10.66
C ILE A 98 26.98 -0.22 9.65
N MET A 99 27.65 0.84 10.13
CA MET A 99 28.35 1.84 9.29
C MET A 99 29.87 1.65 9.23
N THR A 100 30.46 0.88 10.14
CA THR A 100 31.91 0.61 10.14
C THR A 100 32.33 -0.33 9.01
N ASP A 101 33.52 -0.11 8.48
CA ASP A 101 34.19 -1.01 7.52
C ASP A 101 35.15 -1.99 8.21
N ASP A 102 35.29 -1.91 9.53
CA ASP A 102 36.12 -2.83 10.31
C ASP A 102 35.49 -4.23 10.34
N ALA A 103 36.20 -5.20 9.75
CA ALA A 103 35.74 -6.59 9.61
C ALA A 103 35.46 -7.30 10.94
N GLU A 104 36.09 -6.88 12.05
CA GLU A 104 35.86 -7.48 13.38
C GLU A 104 34.67 -6.84 14.10
N LEU A 105 34.32 -5.61 13.76
CA LEU A 105 33.26 -4.85 14.44
C LEU A 105 31.96 -4.80 13.66
N VAL A 106 32.01 -4.92 12.33
CA VAL A 106 30.85 -4.77 11.46
C VAL A 106 29.75 -5.79 11.77
N MET A 107 28.51 -5.33 11.79
CA MET A 107 27.32 -6.16 11.97
C MET A 107 26.39 -6.04 10.75
N PRO A 108 25.81 -7.16 10.26
CA PRO A 108 26.06 -8.53 10.69
C PRO A 108 27.50 -8.99 10.39
N PRO A 109 28.07 -9.92 11.18
CA PRO A 109 29.42 -10.42 10.95
C PRO A 109 29.57 -11.05 9.56
N LEU A 110 30.75 -10.92 8.96
CA LEU A 110 30.99 -11.36 7.58
C LEU A 110 30.75 -12.86 7.37
N GLU A 111 30.93 -13.69 8.39
CA GLU A 111 30.67 -15.13 8.31
C GLU A 111 29.19 -15.47 8.09
N THR A 112 28.27 -14.57 8.47
CA THR A 112 26.83 -14.75 8.24
C THR A 112 26.45 -14.59 6.78
N LYS A 113 27.33 -13.98 5.97
CA LYS A 113 27.09 -13.62 4.56
C LYS A 113 25.88 -12.69 4.35
N LYS A 114 25.29 -12.15 5.42
CA LYS A 114 24.23 -11.14 5.36
C LYS A 114 24.84 -9.75 5.30
N LYS A 115 24.21 -8.85 4.55
CA LYS A 115 24.62 -7.46 4.43
C LYS A 115 23.39 -6.57 4.41
N LEU A 116 23.41 -5.52 5.22
CA LEU A 116 22.43 -4.46 5.18
C LEU A 116 22.61 -3.66 3.89
N THR A 117 21.51 -3.33 3.22
CA THR A 117 21.53 -2.35 2.13
C THR A 117 21.66 -0.94 2.69
N GLU A 118 22.13 0.00 1.89
CA GLU A 118 22.22 1.41 2.31
C GLU A 118 20.86 1.98 2.72
N GLN A 119 19.78 1.58 2.05
CA GLN A 119 18.42 1.95 2.43
C GLN A 119 18.05 1.41 3.83
N GLN A 120 18.39 0.17 4.14
CA GLN A 120 18.11 -0.41 5.47
C GLN A 120 18.90 0.30 6.57
N LYS A 121 20.17 0.64 6.32
CA LYS A 121 20.98 1.43 7.25
C LYS A 121 20.38 2.80 7.52
N GLN A 122 19.91 3.48 6.46
CA GLN A 122 19.25 4.78 6.56
C GLN A 122 17.93 4.69 7.34
N LEU A 123 17.10 3.67 7.11
CA LEU A 123 15.86 3.44 7.86
C LEU A 123 16.14 3.26 9.36
N LEU A 124 17.14 2.44 9.71
CA LEU A 124 17.54 2.25 11.11
C LEU A 124 18.04 3.55 11.75
N ARG A 125 18.83 4.34 11.01
CA ARG A 125 19.32 5.66 11.48
C ARG A 125 18.17 6.62 11.74
N GLN A 126 17.25 6.77 10.79
CA GLN A 126 16.09 7.65 10.89
C GLN A 126 15.16 7.22 12.04
N TRP A 127 14.92 5.92 12.18
CA TRP A 127 14.12 5.39 13.27
C TRP A 127 14.71 5.73 14.65
N ILE A 128 16.04 5.62 14.81
CA ILE A 128 16.70 6.00 16.06
C ILE A 128 16.63 7.51 16.29
N GLU A 129 16.88 8.32 15.26
CA GLU A 129 16.75 9.78 15.29
C GLU A 129 15.35 10.24 15.73
N GLN A 130 14.32 9.47 15.41
CA GLN A 130 12.93 9.75 15.78
C GLN A 130 12.51 9.14 17.12
N GLY A 131 13.44 8.59 17.90
CA GLY A 131 13.19 8.12 19.27
C GLY A 131 13.13 6.60 19.44
N ALA A 132 13.41 5.83 18.38
CA ALA A 132 13.47 4.38 18.38
C ALA A 132 12.25 3.74 19.07
N GLU A 133 11.04 4.14 18.66
CA GLU A 133 9.82 3.57 19.24
C GLU A 133 9.61 2.14 18.76
N TYR A 134 9.36 1.23 19.70
CA TYR A 134 9.01 -0.16 19.42
C TYR A 134 7.50 -0.29 19.43
N GLN A 135 6.97 -1.10 18.53
CA GLN A 135 5.56 -1.42 18.50
C GLN A 135 5.33 -2.89 18.85
N ARG A 136 4.16 -3.19 19.41
CA ARG A 136 3.69 -4.58 19.58
C ARG A 136 3.54 -5.23 18.20
N HIS A 137 3.51 -6.56 18.15
CA HIS A 137 3.17 -7.25 16.90
C HIS A 137 1.84 -6.74 16.34
N TRP A 138 1.78 -6.52 15.03
CA TRP A 138 0.66 -5.87 14.32
C TRP A 138 -0.71 -6.47 14.68
N SER A 139 -0.77 -7.79 14.90
CA SER A 139 -2.00 -8.51 15.27
C SER A 139 -2.56 -8.14 16.64
N PHE A 140 -1.77 -7.51 17.51
CA PHE A 140 -2.19 -7.03 18.84
C PHE A 140 -2.41 -5.52 18.90
N ILE A 141 -2.26 -4.83 17.77
CA ILE A 141 -2.57 -3.41 17.64
C ILE A 141 -3.96 -3.32 17.02
N PRO A 142 -4.94 -2.69 17.69
CA PRO A 142 -6.27 -2.51 17.11
C PRO A 142 -6.16 -1.76 15.77
N PRO A 143 -6.82 -2.25 14.69
CA PRO A 143 -6.81 -1.56 13.42
C PRO A 143 -7.49 -0.21 13.56
N GLN A 144 -6.88 0.83 12.98
CA GLN A 144 -7.45 2.16 12.92
C GLN A 144 -8.09 2.38 11.55
N LYS A 145 -9.29 2.96 11.51
CA LYS A 145 -9.93 3.31 10.24
C LYS A 145 -9.18 4.50 9.63
N SER A 146 -8.59 4.29 8.45
CA SER A 146 -8.01 5.36 7.65
C SER A 146 -9.03 5.94 6.69
N ASP A 147 -8.93 7.25 6.42
CA ASP A 147 -9.73 7.88 5.38
C ASP A 147 -9.31 7.37 3.99
N PRO A 148 -10.26 7.02 3.11
CA PRO A 148 -9.93 6.64 1.75
C PRO A 148 -9.21 7.77 1.00
N PRO A 149 -8.23 7.46 0.15
CA PRO A 149 -7.50 8.48 -0.59
C PRO A 149 -8.43 9.27 -1.51
N GLN A 150 -8.04 10.52 -1.77
CA GLN A 150 -8.70 11.34 -2.77
C GLN A 150 -8.28 10.87 -4.16
N VAL A 151 -9.25 10.86 -5.07
CA VAL A 151 -9.10 10.41 -6.46
C VAL A 151 -9.65 11.49 -7.38
N VAL A 152 -9.09 11.58 -8.58
CA VAL A 152 -9.54 12.54 -9.60
C VAL A 152 -10.87 12.10 -10.18
N ASN A 153 -10.99 10.83 -10.58
CA ASN A 153 -12.25 10.28 -11.08
C ASN A 153 -13.11 9.75 -9.91
N THR A 154 -13.98 10.62 -9.39
CA THR A 154 -14.87 10.27 -8.28
C THR A 154 -16.07 9.40 -8.68
N ALA A 155 -16.34 9.22 -9.97
CA ALA A 155 -17.50 8.48 -10.47
C ALA A 155 -17.22 6.98 -10.67
N TRP A 156 -15.96 6.57 -10.79
CA TRP A 156 -15.59 5.16 -11.00
C TRP A 156 -15.67 4.29 -9.73
N PRO A 157 -15.21 4.75 -8.55
CA PRO A 157 -15.29 3.95 -7.32
C PRO A 157 -16.73 3.60 -6.95
N LYS A 158 -17.03 2.31 -6.76
CA LYS A 158 -18.31 1.83 -6.23
C LYS A 158 -18.32 1.77 -4.70
N ASN A 159 -17.15 1.60 -4.08
CA ASN A 159 -16.97 1.56 -2.63
C ASN A 159 -15.66 2.26 -2.17
N GLU A 160 -15.42 2.27 -0.86
CA GLU A 160 -14.22 2.88 -0.26
C GLU A 160 -12.91 2.21 -0.70
N ILE A 161 -12.92 0.89 -0.97
CA ILE A 161 -11.74 0.10 -1.38
C ILE A 161 -11.28 0.52 -2.78
N ASP A 162 -12.23 0.76 -3.69
CA ASP A 162 -11.93 1.16 -5.07
C ASP A 162 -11.09 2.44 -5.15
N ARG A 163 -11.23 3.35 -4.17
CA ARG A 163 -10.40 4.56 -4.09
C ARG A 163 -8.93 4.26 -3.89
N PHE A 164 -8.59 3.23 -3.12
CA PHE A 164 -7.19 2.81 -2.92
C PHE A 164 -6.58 2.28 -4.21
N ILE A 165 -7.36 1.53 -5.00
CA ILE A 165 -6.92 1.02 -6.29
C ILE A 165 -6.76 2.18 -7.28
N LEU A 166 -7.79 3.02 -7.40
CA LEU A 166 -7.82 4.11 -8.36
C LEU A 166 -6.73 5.16 -8.08
N SER A 167 -6.51 5.54 -6.82
CA SER A 167 -5.44 6.49 -6.48
C SER A 167 -4.06 6.01 -6.94
N ARG A 168 -3.77 4.70 -6.83
CA ARG A 168 -2.52 4.13 -7.36
C ARG A 168 -2.47 4.06 -8.88
N LEU A 169 -3.60 3.80 -9.54
CA LEU A 169 -3.68 3.85 -11.00
C LEU A 169 -3.43 5.27 -11.52
N GLU A 170 -4.11 6.27 -10.95
CA GLU A 170 -3.97 7.68 -11.30
C GLU A 170 -2.53 8.19 -11.06
N ALA A 171 -1.91 7.85 -9.92
CA ALA A 171 -0.52 8.18 -9.63
C ALA A 171 0.47 7.58 -10.65
N LYS A 172 0.12 6.44 -11.25
CA LYS A 172 0.87 5.77 -12.31
C LYS A 172 0.41 6.14 -13.71
N GLN A 173 -0.50 7.10 -13.86
CA GLN A 173 -1.07 7.52 -15.14
C GLN A 173 -1.74 6.36 -15.92
N LEU A 174 -2.34 5.43 -15.18
CA LEU A 174 -3.10 4.30 -15.71
C LEU A 174 -4.59 4.54 -15.51
N SER A 175 -5.39 4.05 -16.46
CA SER A 175 -6.86 4.05 -16.36
C SER A 175 -7.37 2.65 -16.06
N PRO A 176 -8.48 2.52 -15.30
CA PRO A 176 -9.14 1.24 -15.11
C PRO A 176 -9.55 0.60 -16.44
N ALA A 177 -9.48 -0.73 -16.52
CA ALA A 177 -10.00 -1.47 -17.66
C ALA A 177 -11.54 -1.40 -17.71
N ALA A 178 -12.11 -1.50 -18.91
CA ALA A 178 -13.56 -1.63 -19.06
C ALA A 178 -14.07 -2.90 -18.37
N PRO A 179 -15.29 -2.89 -17.80
CA PRO A 179 -15.92 -4.10 -17.29
C PRO A 179 -15.99 -5.19 -18.35
N ALA A 180 -15.82 -6.45 -17.93
CA ALA A 180 -16.05 -7.59 -18.80
C ALA A 180 -17.54 -7.68 -19.17
N ASP A 181 -17.84 -8.23 -20.34
CA ASP A 181 -19.21 -8.58 -20.71
C ASP A 181 -19.77 -9.65 -19.75
N ALA A 182 -21.10 -9.74 -19.68
CA ALA A 182 -21.80 -10.60 -18.72
C ALA A 182 -21.39 -12.08 -18.83
N ARG A 183 -21.17 -12.60 -20.05
CA ARG A 183 -20.73 -13.98 -20.28
C ARG A 183 -19.34 -14.23 -19.70
N THR A 184 -18.41 -13.34 -20.04
CA THR A 184 -17.02 -13.43 -19.57
C THR A 184 -16.96 -13.30 -18.06
N LEU A 185 -17.73 -12.37 -17.49
CA LEU A 185 -17.83 -12.17 -16.05
C LEU A 185 -18.35 -13.44 -15.35
N PHE A 186 -19.46 -14.00 -15.83
CA PHE A 186 -20.05 -15.20 -15.25
C PHE A 186 -19.14 -16.41 -15.31
N ARG A 187 -18.48 -16.63 -16.45
CA ARG A 187 -17.52 -17.73 -16.60
C ARG A 187 -16.36 -17.62 -15.62
N ARG A 188 -15.78 -16.42 -15.46
CA ARG A 188 -14.68 -16.18 -14.49
C ARG A 188 -15.16 -16.46 -13.07
N MET A 189 -16.28 -15.86 -12.69
CA MET A 189 -16.89 -16.05 -11.37
C MET A 189 -17.17 -17.53 -11.07
N HIS A 190 -17.75 -18.28 -12.01
CA HIS A 190 -18.07 -19.69 -11.81
C HIS A 190 -16.81 -20.53 -11.60
N LEU A 191 -15.76 -20.30 -12.40
CA LEU A 191 -14.49 -20.99 -12.26
C LEU A 191 -13.77 -20.62 -10.95
N ASP A 192 -13.80 -19.35 -10.54
CA ASP A 192 -13.13 -18.89 -9.31
C ASP A 192 -13.84 -19.36 -8.04
N ILE A 193 -15.17 -19.49 -8.07
CA ILE A 193 -15.96 -19.90 -6.91
C ILE A 193 -16.05 -21.43 -6.82
N THR A 194 -16.34 -22.10 -7.94
CA THR A 194 -16.67 -23.54 -7.95
C THR A 194 -15.62 -24.42 -8.65
N GLY A 195 -14.65 -23.83 -9.38
CA GLY A 195 -13.69 -24.59 -10.18
C GLY A 195 -14.24 -25.19 -11.47
N LEU A 196 -15.54 -25.05 -11.73
CA LEU A 196 -16.22 -25.63 -12.89
C LEU A 196 -16.66 -24.52 -13.86
N PRO A 197 -16.81 -24.80 -15.16
CA PRO A 197 -17.47 -23.89 -16.08
C PRO A 197 -18.98 -23.83 -15.80
N PRO A 198 -19.67 -22.72 -16.12
CA PRO A 198 -21.12 -22.64 -16.01
C PRO A 198 -21.83 -23.42 -17.12
N GLU A 199 -23.04 -23.89 -16.84
CA GLU A 199 -23.91 -24.53 -17.84
C GLU A 199 -24.52 -23.49 -18.82
N PRO A 200 -24.85 -23.87 -20.07
CA PRO A 200 -25.37 -22.94 -21.08
C PRO A 200 -26.64 -22.19 -20.68
N ASP A 201 -27.54 -22.82 -19.93
CA ASP A 201 -28.78 -22.23 -19.42
C ASP A 201 -28.49 -21.23 -18.30
N GLN A 202 -27.55 -21.53 -17.40
CA GLN A 202 -27.09 -20.61 -16.36
C GLN A 202 -26.45 -19.36 -16.93
N ILE A 203 -25.65 -19.49 -18.01
CA ILE A 203 -25.08 -18.32 -18.70
C ILE A 203 -26.20 -17.41 -19.21
N SER A 204 -27.19 -17.98 -19.89
CA SER A 204 -28.29 -17.21 -20.47
C SER A 204 -29.14 -16.54 -19.38
N ALA A 205 -29.37 -17.23 -18.27
CA ALA A 205 -30.08 -16.70 -17.11
C ALA A 205 -29.30 -15.55 -16.45
N PHE A 206 -27.99 -15.71 -16.23
CA PHE A 206 -27.14 -14.66 -15.68
C PHE A 206 -27.06 -13.45 -16.61
N GLU A 207 -26.88 -13.63 -17.92
CA GLU A 207 -26.82 -12.53 -18.88
C GLU A 207 -28.10 -11.68 -18.82
N ALA A 208 -29.28 -12.31 -18.84
CA ALA A 208 -30.55 -11.61 -18.74
C ALA A 208 -30.70 -10.87 -17.40
N ASP A 209 -30.36 -11.54 -16.30
CA ASP A 209 -30.50 -11.00 -14.94
C ASP A 209 -29.53 -9.84 -14.69
N TYR A 210 -28.26 -9.99 -15.06
CA TYR A 210 -27.23 -8.97 -14.94
C TYR A 210 -27.50 -7.76 -15.83
N ASN A 211 -27.98 -7.96 -17.07
CA ASN A 211 -28.36 -6.84 -17.93
C ASN A 211 -29.55 -6.05 -17.36
N SER A 212 -30.42 -6.68 -16.56
CA SER A 212 -31.56 -6.02 -15.92
C SER A 212 -31.25 -5.39 -14.57
N ARG A 213 -30.41 -6.02 -13.74
CA ARG A 213 -30.19 -5.65 -12.33
C ARG A 213 -28.76 -5.26 -11.98
N GLY A 214 -27.81 -5.45 -12.90
CA GLY A 214 -26.39 -5.15 -12.68
C GLY A 214 -25.81 -5.87 -11.47
N ASP A 215 -25.11 -5.11 -10.62
CA ASP A 215 -24.39 -5.64 -9.45
C ASP A 215 -25.28 -6.41 -8.46
N ALA A 216 -26.58 -6.12 -8.38
CA ALA A 216 -27.49 -6.87 -7.52
C ALA A 216 -27.63 -8.33 -7.99
N ALA A 217 -27.71 -8.57 -9.31
CA ALA A 217 -27.69 -9.93 -9.84
C ALA A 217 -26.34 -10.59 -9.62
N LEU A 218 -25.24 -9.84 -9.79
CA LEU A 218 -23.90 -10.37 -9.52
C LEU A 218 -23.79 -10.90 -8.08
N SER A 219 -24.23 -10.13 -7.09
CA SER A 219 -24.23 -10.55 -5.68
C SER A 219 -25.06 -11.83 -5.46
N ASP A 220 -26.30 -11.86 -5.94
CA ASP A 220 -27.18 -13.02 -5.76
C ASP A 220 -26.61 -14.30 -6.40
N TRP A 221 -25.97 -14.17 -7.56
CA TRP A 221 -25.35 -15.32 -8.23
C TRP A 221 -24.07 -15.78 -7.51
N ILE A 222 -23.30 -14.88 -6.91
CA ILE A 222 -22.17 -15.25 -6.04
C ILE A 222 -22.68 -16.10 -4.87
N ASP A 223 -23.73 -15.64 -4.18
CA ASP A 223 -24.31 -16.35 -3.04
C ASP A 223 -24.81 -17.74 -3.44
N ARG A 224 -25.53 -17.85 -4.57
CA ARG A 224 -25.98 -19.15 -5.12
C ARG A 224 -24.84 -20.11 -5.42
N LEU A 225 -23.73 -19.61 -5.96
CA LEU A 225 -22.56 -20.44 -6.26
C LEU A 225 -21.85 -20.89 -4.97
N MET A 226 -21.75 -20.00 -3.97
CA MET A 226 -21.16 -20.32 -2.68
C MET A 226 -22.01 -21.33 -1.87
N ASP A 227 -23.33 -21.33 -2.05
CA ASP A 227 -24.23 -22.31 -1.44
C ASP A 227 -24.17 -23.70 -2.10
N SER A 228 -23.47 -23.85 -3.24
CA SER A 228 -23.37 -25.12 -3.95
C SER A 228 -22.33 -26.07 -3.32
N PRO A 229 -22.53 -27.40 -3.39
CA PRO A 229 -21.51 -28.37 -2.99
C PRO A 229 -20.17 -28.18 -3.72
N ALA A 230 -20.22 -27.77 -4.99
CA ALA A 230 -19.04 -27.55 -5.81
C ALA A 230 -18.12 -26.45 -5.25
N TRP A 231 -18.67 -25.41 -4.60
CA TRP A 231 -17.85 -24.43 -3.88
C TRP A 231 -17.08 -25.09 -2.72
N GLY A 232 -17.76 -25.89 -1.92
CA GLY A 232 -17.15 -26.64 -0.82
C GLY A 232 -16.03 -27.57 -1.30
N GLU A 233 -16.28 -28.33 -2.36
CA GLU A 233 -15.29 -29.22 -3.00
C GLU A 233 -14.08 -28.43 -3.54
N HIS A 234 -14.34 -27.33 -4.25
CA HIS A 234 -13.28 -26.49 -4.81
C HIS A 234 -12.38 -25.87 -3.73
N ARG A 235 -12.97 -25.41 -2.62
CA ARG A 235 -12.24 -24.85 -1.49
C ARG A 235 -11.50 -25.91 -0.70
N ALA A 236 -12.11 -27.08 -0.49
CA ALA A 236 -11.49 -28.21 0.21
C ALA A 236 -10.25 -28.71 -0.52
N ARG A 237 -10.25 -28.72 -1.86
CA ARG A 237 -9.09 -29.13 -2.66
C ARG A 237 -7.79 -28.40 -2.29
N TYR A 238 -7.85 -27.09 -2.06
CA TYR A 238 -6.66 -26.32 -1.66
C TYR A 238 -6.14 -26.74 -0.28
N TRP A 239 -7.03 -27.05 0.65
CA TRP A 239 -6.66 -27.55 1.98
C TRP A 239 -6.13 -28.98 1.94
N MET A 240 -6.73 -29.83 1.10
CA MET A 240 -6.27 -31.19 0.86
C MET A 240 -4.86 -31.20 0.26
N ASP A 241 -4.58 -30.31 -0.69
CA ASP A 241 -3.23 -30.13 -1.26
C ASP A 241 -2.23 -29.67 -0.20
N ALA A 242 -2.59 -28.65 0.61
CA ALA A 242 -1.76 -28.20 1.72
C ALA A 242 -1.48 -29.31 2.77
N ALA A 243 -2.47 -30.17 3.01
CA ALA A 243 -2.35 -31.33 3.90
C ALA A 243 -1.66 -32.54 3.24
N ARG A 244 -1.29 -32.46 1.95
CA ARG A 244 -0.76 -33.56 1.14
C ARG A 244 -1.65 -34.80 1.16
N TYR A 245 -2.95 -34.58 1.16
CA TYR A 245 -3.95 -35.64 1.15
C TYR A 245 -3.84 -36.47 -0.13
N GLY A 246 -3.94 -37.79 0.02
CA GLY A 246 -4.08 -38.73 -1.09
C GLY A 246 -4.99 -39.87 -0.66
N ASP A 247 -5.87 -40.30 -1.57
CA ASP A 247 -6.82 -41.42 -1.32
C ASP A 247 -6.12 -42.78 -1.13
N THR A 248 -4.84 -42.87 -1.49
CA THR A 248 -3.99 -44.06 -1.33
C THR A 248 -2.78 -43.75 -0.44
N HIS A 249 -1.67 -44.49 -0.52
CA HIS A 249 -0.42 -44.12 0.14
C HIS A 249 0.07 -42.73 -0.34
N GLY A 250 -0.44 -41.68 0.30
CA GLY A 250 0.09 -40.32 0.23
C GLY A 250 1.53 -40.29 0.71
N LEU A 251 2.22 -39.19 0.39
CA LEU A 251 3.67 -39.01 0.51
C LEU A 251 4.30 -39.77 1.70
N HIS A 252 4.97 -40.88 1.41
CA HIS A 252 5.86 -41.56 2.36
C HIS A 252 7.10 -40.68 2.52
N PHE A 253 7.45 -40.34 3.75
CA PHE A 253 8.77 -39.79 4.07
C PHE A 253 9.68 -40.98 4.40
N ASP A 254 10.54 -41.34 3.47
CA ASP A 254 11.76 -42.13 3.69
C ASP A 254 12.90 -41.28 4.27
#